data_AF-A0A1E7G8L0-F1
#
_entry.id   AF-A0A1E7G8L0-F1
#
_cell.length_a   1.000
_cell.length_b   1.000
_cell.length_c   1.000
_cell.angle_alpha   90.00
_cell.angle_beta   90.00
_cell.angle_gamma   90.00
#
_symmetry.space_group_name_H-M   'P 1'
#
loop_
_entity.id
_entity.type
_entity.pdbx_description
1 polymer ?
#
loop_
_entity_poly.entity_id
_entity_poly.type
_entity_poly.pdbx_seq_one_letter_code
_entity_poly.pdbx_strand_id
1 'polypeptide(L)' 'METESKGGSIKDLPMEIQEILKNMDFPVTRNDIIEQERKSEAIQDILRELGMLPDKKYNSAEDIAKELHRIYIGIPA' A
#
# COMPACT_ATOMS: atom_id res chain seq x y z
N MET A 1 -21.05 -17.26 9.66
CA MET A 1 -19.86 -17.03 8.81
C MET A 1 -19.37 -15.64 9.16
N GLU A 2 -18.49 -15.59 10.15
CA GLU A 2 -17.88 -14.35 10.64
C GLU A 2 -16.72 -14.03 9.70
N THR A 3 -16.97 -13.23 8.66
CA THR A 3 -15.88 -12.52 8.00
C THR A 3 -15.77 -11.17 8.69
N GLU A 4 -15.19 -11.16 9.89
CA GLU A 4 -14.58 -9.95 10.42
C GLU A 4 -13.37 -9.65 9.52
N SER A 5 -13.62 -9.04 8.36
CA SER A 5 -12.59 -8.48 7.50
C SER A 5 -12.07 -7.18 8.13
N LYS A 6 -11.44 -7.29 9.31
CA LYS A 6 -10.52 -6.27 9.81
C LYS A 6 -9.13 -6.55 9.25
N GLY A 7 -9.02 -6.45 7.93
CA GLY A 7 -7.73 -6.56 7.24
C GLY A 7 -7.51 -5.26 6.48
N GLY A 8 -6.62 -4.42 6.99
CA GLY A 8 -6.10 -3.19 6.38
C GLY A 8 -6.93 -2.59 5.25
N SER A 9 -7.80 -1.66 5.59
CA SER A 9 -8.54 -0.89 4.58
C SER A 9 -7.65 0.23 4.05
N ILE A 10 -7.83 0.62 2.78
CA ILE A 10 -7.15 1.79 2.20
C ILE A 10 -7.34 3.03 3.10
N LYS A 11 -8.50 3.13 3.77
CA LYS A 11 -8.84 4.21 4.70
C LYS A 11 -7.90 4.33 5.92
N ASP A 12 -7.21 3.25 6.28
CA ASP A 12 -6.28 3.21 7.43
C ASP A 12 -4.88 3.73 7.05
N LEU A 13 -4.62 3.99 5.77
CA LEU A 13 -3.34 4.51 5.26
C LEU A 13 -3.30 6.04 5.29
N PRO A 14 -2.10 6.66 5.24
CA PRO A 14 -1.96 8.08 5.00
C PRO A 14 -2.70 8.55 3.73
N MET A 15 -3.24 9.77 3.76
CA MET A 15 -4.02 10.33 2.64
C MET A 15 -3.26 10.29 1.32
N GLU A 16 -1.95 10.56 1.34
CA GLU A 16 -1.08 10.48 0.16
C GLU A 16 -1.20 9.10 -0.50
N ILE A 17 -0.94 8.02 0.25
CA ILE A 17 -1.03 6.65 -0.28
C ILE A 17 -2.46 6.36 -0.78
N GLN A 18 -3.50 6.86 -0.10
CA GLN A 18 -4.88 6.68 -0.58
C GLN A 18 -5.12 7.31 -1.95
N GLU A 19 -4.63 8.53 -2.17
CA GLU A 19 -4.80 9.23 -3.45
C GLU A 19 -4.03 8.55 -4.57
N ILE A 20 -2.83 8.08 -4.24
CA ILE A 20 -1.92 7.38 -5.14
C ILE A 20 -2.51 6.05 -5.60
N LEU A 21 -2.99 5.25 -4.65
CA LEU A 21 -3.65 3.99 -4.94
C LEU A 21 -4.97 4.17 -5.69
N LYS A 22 -5.68 5.29 -5.49
CA LYS A 22 -6.90 5.62 -6.24
C LYS A 22 -6.62 6.06 -7.68
N ASN A 23 -5.48 6.69 -7.93
CA ASN A 23 -5.07 7.15 -9.26
C ASN A 23 -4.24 6.11 -10.03
N MET A 24 -4.06 4.90 -9.49
CA MET A 24 -3.35 3.82 -10.18
C MET A 24 -4.26 2.96 -11.04
N ASP A 25 -3.77 2.63 -12.24
CA ASP A 25 -4.36 1.64 -13.13
C ASP A 25 -3.86 0.25 -12.76
N PHE A 26 -4.70 -0.51 -12.04
CA PHE A 26 -4.39 -1.89 -11.70
C PHE A 26 -4.48 -2.80 -12.94
N PRO A 27 -3.60 -3.80 -13.05
CA PRO A 27 -2.68 -4.27 -12.02
C PRO A 27 -1.28 -3.62 -12.06
N VAL A 28 -0.78 -3.20 -10.90
CA VAL A 28 0.52 -2.53 -10.71
C VAL A 28 1.54 -3.43 -10.02
N THR A 29 2.82 -3.06 -10.06
CA THR A 29 3.89 -3.77 -9.35
C THR A 29 4.50 -2.88 -8.26
N ARG A 30 5.21 -3.47 -7.30
CA ARG A 30 5.93 -2.70 -6.26
C ARG A 30 6.77 -1.56 -6.85
N ASN A 31 7.54 -1.86 -7.90
CA ASN A 31 8.40 -0.86 -8.52
C ASN A 31 7.59 0.26 -9.18
N ASP A 32 6.48 -0.07 -9.85
CA ASP A 32 5.62 0.93 -10.48
C ASP A 32 5.06 1.92 -9.45
N ILE A 33 4.64 1.40 -8.29
CA ILE A 33 4.22 2.21 -7.14
C ILE A 33 5.38 3.11 -6.67
N ILE A 34 6.56 2.55 -6.40
CA ILE A 34 7.71 3.33 -5.93
C ILE A 34 8.12 4.41 -6.94
N GLU A 35 8.06 4.10 -8.24
CA GLU A 35 8.41 5.06 -9.31
C GLU A 35 7.39 6.19 -9.43
N GLN A 36 6.10 5.89 -9.29
CA GLN A 36 5.04 6.89 -9.24
C GLN A 36 5.21 7.81 -8.03
N GLU A 37 5.50 7.23 -6.88
CA GLU A 37 5.67 7.93 -5.61
C GLU A 37 6.94 8.77 -5.56
N ARG A 38 8.01 8.27 -6.15
CA ARG A 38 9.26 9.01 -6.29
C ARG A 38 9.09 10.26 -7.14
N LYS A 39 8.15 10.24 -8.11
CA LYS A 39 7.78 11.42 -8.90
C LYS A 39 6.86 12.35 -8.11
N SER A 40 6.00 11.79 -7.27
CA SER A 40 5.00 12.52 -6.50
C SER A 40 5.51 12.96 -5.13
N GLU A 41 6.72 13.54 -5.05
CA GLU A 41 7.31 14.17 -3.84
C GLU A 41 7.03 13.44 -2.50
N ALA A 42 6.88 12.11 -2.55
CA ALA A 42 6.35 11.37 -1.43
C ALA A 42 7.33 11.44 -0.25
N ILE A 43 6.77 11.53 0.95
CA ILE A 43 7.57 11.54 2.18
C ILE A 43 8.48 10.30 2.19
N GLN A 44 9.75 10.49 2.53
CA GLN A 44 10.77 9.43 2.55
C GLN A 44 10.34 8.19 3.35
N ASP A 45 9.53 8.37 4.40
CA ASP A 45 8.91 7.28 5.16
C ASP A 45 7.96 6.44 4.30
N ILE A 46 7.07 7.05 3.52
CA ILE A 46 6.15 6.35 2.62
C ILE A 46 6.94 5.54 1.58
N LEU A 47 7.97 6.12 0.96
CA LEU A 47 8.82 5.42 0.00
C LEU A 47 9.54 4.21 0.63
N ARG A 48 10.01 4.35 1.88
CA ARG A 48 10.62 3.24 2.62
C ARG A 48 9.59 2.12 2.84
N GLU A 49 8.38 2.47 3.23
CA GLU A 49 7.31 1.50 3.51
C GLU A 49 6.84 0.77 2.25
N LEU A 50 6.67 1.50 1.16
CA LEU A 50 6.39 0.92 -0.15
C LEU A 50 7.55 0.05 -0.65
N GLY A 51 8.79 0.39 -0.27
CA GLY A 51 9.97 -0.45 -0.50
C GLY A 51 9.97 -1.76 0.29
N MET A 52 9.29 -1.82 1.43
CA MET A 52 9.14 -3.04 2.24
C MET A 52 8.05 -3.98 1.73
N LEU A 53 7.22 -3.53 0.79
CA LEU A 53 6.22 -4.38 0.16
C LEU A 53 6.87 -5.56 -0.58
N PRO A 54 6.26 -6.75 -0.57
CA PRO A 54 6.76 -7.87 -1.35
C PRO A 54 6.78 -7.53 -2.85
N ASP A 55 7.79 -8.07 -3.54
CA ASP A 55 7.91 -7.96 -5.00
C ASP A 55 6.86 -8.85 -5.68
N LYS A 56 5.62 -8.34 -5.74
CA LYS A 56 4.48 -9.02 -6.34
C LYS A 56 3.64 -8.06 -7.16
N LYS A 57 2.81 -8.64 -8.01
CA LYS A 57 1.82 -7.90 -8.80
C LYS A 57 0.56 -7.73 -7.97
N TYR A 58 0.17 -6.48 -7.76
CA TYR A 58 -1.01 -6.10 -7.02
C TYR A 58 -2.15 -5.86 -8.00
N ASN A 59 -3.26 -6.57 -7.81
CA ASN A 59 -4.42 -6.47 -8.70
C ASN A 59 -5.41 -5.39 -8.26
N SER A 60 -5.25 -4.83 -7.05
CA SER A 60 -6.13 -3.80 -6.49
C SER A 60 -5.44 -3.04 -5.37
N ALA A 61 -5.89 -1.81 -5.14
CA ALA A 61 -5.42 -0.95 -4.06
C ALA A 61 -5.57 -1.60 -2.67
N GLU A 62 -6.62 -2.40 -2.48
CA GLU A 62 -6.86 -3.12 -1.22
C GLU A 62 -5.77 -4.16 -0.91
N ASP A 63 -5.18 -4.80 -1.92
CA ASP A 63 -4.11 -5.78 -1.70
C ASP A 63 -2.85 -5.10 -1.17
N ILE A 64 -2.55 -3.91 -1.69
CA ILE A 64 -1.46 -3.06 -1.21
C ILE A 64 -1.75 -2.56 0.20
N ALA A 65 -2.97 -2.08 0.44
CA ALA A 65 -3.37 -1.56 1.75
C ALA A 65 -3.30 -2.59 2.86
N LYS A 66 -3.66 -3.84 2.58
CA LYS A 66 -3.50 -4.94 3.55
C LYS A 66 -2.04 -5.17 3.91
N GLU A 67 -1.15 -5.19 2.92
CA GLU A 67 0.28 -5.42 3.15
C GLU A 67 0.92 -4.23 3.88
N LEU A 68 0.61 -3.00 3.47
CA LEU A 68 1.02 -1.79 4.17
C LEU A 68 0.50 -1.76 5.60
N HIS A 69 -0.77 -2.10 5.83
CA HIS A 69 -1.33 -2.16 7.18
C HIS A 69 -0.60 -3.17 8.07
N ARG A 70 -0.17 -4.31 7.51
CA ARG A 70 0.67 -5.27 8.25
C ARG A 70 2.05 -4.69 8.59
N ILE A 71 2.61 -3.88 7.70
CA ILE A 71 3.88 -3.17 7.91
C ILE A 71 3.72 -2.06 8.96
N TYR A 72 2.67 -1.22 8.86
CA TYR A 72 2.37 -0.10 9.77
C TYR A 72 2.04 -0.55 11.19
N ILE A 73 1.12 -1.52 11.31
CA ILE A 73 0.59 -1.91 12.63
C ILE A 73 1.56 -2.83 13.36
N GLY A 74 2.48 -3.50 12.65
CA GLY A 74 3.56 -4.25 13.25
C GLY A 74 3.07 -5.15 14.39
N ILE A 75 2.14 -6.07 14.11
CA ILE A 75 1.97 -7.19 15.03
C ILE A 75 3.09 -8.17 14.70
N PRO A 76 4.17 -8.27 15.50
CA PRO A 76 5.03 -9.43 15.43
C PRO A 76 4.14 -10.65 15.71
N ALA A 77 4.17 -11.61 14.80
CA ALA A 77 3.65 -12.94 15.09
C ALA A 77 4.32 -13.53 16.34
#